data_AF-A0AA40H8J0-F1
#
_entry.id   AF-A0AA40H8J0-F1
#
_cell.length_a   1.000
_cell.length_b   1.000
_cell.length_c   1.000
_cell.angle_alpha   90.00
_cell.angle_beta   90.00
_cell.angle_gamma   90.00
#
_symmetry.space_group_name_H-M   'P 1'
#
loop_
_entity.id
_entity.type
_entity.pdbx_description
1 polymer ?
#
loop_
_entity_poly.entity_id
_entity_poly.type
_entity_poly.pdbx_seq_one_letter_code
_entity_poly.pdbx_strand_id
1 'polypeptide(L)'
;HAAFQDVSHMVIFGFGFFLTFLKRYGFSSTGFNLLIIVLGVQCSVLTEGLLLFLLQRQNEGGLKRITKATVSTTAVVISTGAVLGKTNPVQLILMTVVEIIVFYMNRWINKTFLQVPDNISMMHVHLFGAYFGLAVSSRFSEPSPRSEKNASTPKSDLLSMLGTLFLWVFWPSFNSVLAVNKSKAIYNTYFALAVSAVTAFVLSVLTTKDGKFRMTHIHSAVLAGGVAVGYAERSIEYPWIAMILGLLASVITVLGSCCLQRCLYPALKIHDSSGVHFTFGLPGVLGALAQVVLLLI
;
A
#
# COMPACT_ATOMS: atom_id res chain seq x y z
N HIS A 1 8.39 -20.97 -2.26
CA HIS A 1 9.38 -20.37 -3.18
C HIS A 1 8.72 -19.36 -4.11
N ALA A 2 7.82 -19.77 -5.01
CA ALA A 2 7.13 -18.86 -5.95
C ALA A 2 6.43 -17.66 -5.26
N ALA A 3 5.62 -17.89 -4.23
CA ALA A 3 4.92 -16.80 -3.53
C ALA A 3 5.87 -15.77 -2.86
N PHE A 4 7.06 -16.19 -2.43
CA PHE A 4 8.07 -15.26 -1.90
C PHE A 4 8.65 -14.39 -3.03
N GLN A 5 8.94 -15.00 -4.17
CA GLN A 5 9.43 -14.29 -5.35
C GLN A 5 8.39 -13.25 -5.79
N ASP A 6 7.12 -13.63 -5.92
CA ASP A 6 6.06 -12.71 -6.34
C ASP A 6 5.93 -11.50 -5.41
N VAL A 7 5.90 -11.73 -4.09
CA VAL A 7 5.87 -10.66 -3.08
C VAL A 7 7.12 -9.78 -3.17
N SER A 8 8.29 -10.38 -3.39
CA SER A 8 9.55 -9.62 -3.55
C SER A 8 9.54 -8.78 -4.82
N HIS A 9 9.05 -9.31 -5.95
CA HIS A 9 8.91 -8.56 -7.19
C HIS A 9 7.93 -7.39 -7.04
N MET A 10 6.80 -7.62 -6.36
CA MET A 10 5.82 -6.57 -6.05
C MET A 10 6.43 -5.45 -5.21
N VAL A 11 7.18 -5.79 -4.16
CA VAL A 11 7.77 -4.79 -3.25
C VAL A 11 8.96 -4.07 -3.90
N ILE A 12 9.87 -4.80 -4.56
CA ILE A 12 11.08 -4.21 -5.15
C ILE A 12 10.78 -3.48 -6.47
N PHE A 13 10.14 -4.15 -7.43
CA PHE A 13 9.88 -3.55 -8.74
C PHE A 13 8.57 -2.77 -8.74
N GLY A 14 7.50 -3.34 -8.19
CA GLY A 14 6.19 -2.69 -8.17
C GLY A 14 6.24 -1.34 -7.47
N PHE A 15 6.50 -1.33 -6.16
CA PHE A 15 6.61 -0.05 -5.44
C PHE A 15 7.83 0.78 -5.83
N GLY A 16 8.96 0.13 -6.16
CA GLY A 16 10.18 0.81 -6.59
C GLY A 16 9.99 1.67 -7.84
N PHE A 17 9.16 1.23 -8.79
CA PHE A 17 8.77 2.01 -9.96
C PHE A 17 7.53 2.87 -9.73
N PHE A 18 6.55 2.42 -8.94
CA PHE A 18 5.32 3.17 -8.65
C PHE A 18 5.59 4.57 -8.05
N LEU A 19 6.70 4.72 -7.32
CA LEU A 19 7.10 6.01 -6.73
C LEU A 19 8.03 6.84 -7.65
N THR A 20 8.16 6.50 -8.93
CA THR A 20 9.08 7.19 -9.87
C THR A 20 8.44 8.32 -10.66
N PHE A 21 7.18 8.68 -10.40
CA PHE A 21 6.46 9.74 -11.14
C PHE A 21 7.14 11.13 -11.06
N LEU A 22 7.91 11.41 -10.01
CA LEU A 22 8.63 12.69 -9.84
C LEU A 22 9.82 12.83 -10.80
N LYS A 23 9.78 13.86 -11.67
CA LYS A 23 10.75 14.13 -12.75
C LYS A 23 12.22 14.08 -12.31
N ARG A 24 12.56 14.63 -11.13
CA ARG A 24 13.94 14.74 -10.64
C ARG A 24 14.28 13.74 -9.53
N TYR A 25 13.39 12.79 -9.24
CA TYR A 25 13.55 11.83 -8.15
C TYR A 25 13.63 10.37 -8.63
N GLY A 26 13.76 10.09 -9.93
CA GLY A 26 13.77 8.72 -10.46
C GLY A 26 14.85 7.80 -9.85
N PHE A 27 16.13 8.19 -9.94
CA PHE A 27 17.23 7.40 -9.37
C PHE A 27 17.17 7.30 -7.84
N SER A 28 16.83 8.41 -7.17
CA SER A 28 16.62 8.42 -5.72
C SER A 28 15.44 7.55 -5.30
N SER A 29 14.36 7.52 -6.08
CA SER A 29 13.18 6.71 -5.80
C SER A 29 13.51 5.23 -5.85
N THR A 30 14.01 4.73 -6.97
CA THR A 30 14.31 3.29 -7.10
C THR A 30 15.45 2.84 -6.18
N GLY A 31 16.52 3.64 -6.07
CA GLY A 31 17.67 3.33 -5.21
C GLY A 31 17.35 3.37 -3.71
N PHE A 32 16.67 4.44 -3.24
CA PHE A 32 16.29 4.53 -1.83
C PHE A 32 15.18 3.54 -1.48
N ASN A 33 14.25 3.24 -2.40
CA ASN A 33 13.28 2.17 -2.17
C ASN A 33 13.96 0.83 -1.97
N LEU A 34 14.93 0.46 -2.83
CA LEU A 34 15.68 -0.78 -2.63
C LEU A 34 16.36 -0.81 -1.26
N LEU A 35 17.05 0.27 -0.88
CA LEU A 35 17.71 0.40 0.42
C LEU A 35 16.73 0.23 1.60
N ILE A 36 15.60 0.94 1.56
CA ILE A 36 14.55 0.88 2.60
C ILE A 36 13.94 -0.52 2.66
N ILE A 37 13.71 -1.17 1.52
CA ILE A 37 13.14 -2.51 1.47
C ILE A 37 14.09 -3.53 2.10
N VAL A 38 15.36 -3.56 1.68
CA VAL A 38 16.31 -4.55 2.22
C VAL A 38 16.64 -4.30 3.69
N LEU A 39 16.68 -3.03 4.12
CA LEU A 39 16.84 -2.67 5.52
C LEU A 39 15.59 -3.07 6.32
N GLY A 40 14.41 -2.70 5.84
CA GLY A 40 13.13 -2.99 6.47
C GLY A 40 12.90 -4.47 6.67
N VAL A 41 13.24 -5.31 5.67
CA VAL A 41 13.16 -6.78 5.80
C VAL A 41 14.08 -7.27 6.92
N GLN A 42 15.33 -6.80 6.98
CA GLN A 42 16.26 -7.19 8.04
C GLN A 42 15.77 -6.76 9.42
N CYS A 43 15.35 -5.49 9.56
CA CYS A 43 14.76 -4.97 10.79
C CYS A 43 13.53 -5.77 11.20
N SER A 44 12.63 -6.07 10.26
CA SER A 44 11.40 -6.83 10.51
C SER A 44 11.70 -8.25 10.99
N VAL A 45 12.68 -8.93 10.38
CA VAL A 45 13.14 -10.25 10.82
C VAL A 45 13.69 -10.18 12.25
N LEU A 46 14.50 -9.17 12.58
CA LEU A 46 15.08 -9.00 13.91
C LEU A 46 14.04 -8.65 14.97
N THR A 47 13.14 -7.70 14.69
CA THR A 47 12.05 -7.29 15.59
C THR A 47 11.10 -8.44 15.88
N GLU A 48 10.71 -9.23 14.87
CA GLU A 48 9.88 -10.42 15.09
C GLU A 48 10.62 -11.47 15.91
N GLY A 49 11.92 -11.69 15.63
CA GLY A 49 12.74 -12.63 16.39
C GLY A 49 12.87 -12.24 17.86
N LEU A 50 13.09 -10.96 18.16
CA LEU A 50 13.15 -10.43 19.52
C LEU A 50 11.80 -10.62 20.23
N LEU A 51 10.68 -10.31 19.56
CA LEU A 51 9.35 -10.47 20.12
C LEU A 51 9.03 -11.95 20.43
N LEU A 52 9.39 -12.87 19.52
CA LEU A 52 9.21 -14.31 19.73
C LEU A 52 10.05 -14.82 20.91
N PHE A 53 11.30 -14.35 21.02
CA PHE A 53 12.17 -14.67 22.14
C PHE A 53 11.60 -14.19 23.48
N LEU A 54 11.17 -12.93 23.56
CA LEU A 54 10.56 -12.34 24.77
C LEU A 54 9.26 -13.05 25.17
N LEU A 55 8.51 -13.57 24.20
CA LEU A 55 7.26 -14.30 24.42
C LEU A 55 7.44 -15.83 24.53
N GLN A 56 8.67 -16.34 24.53
CA GLN A 56 9.00 -17.77 24.55
C GLN A 56 8.26 -18.60 23.48
N ARG A 57 8.10 -18.04 22.27
CA ARG A 57 7.43 -18.70 21.14
C ARG A 57 8.44 -19.29 20.16
N GLN A 58 8.05 -20.39 19.51
CA GLN A 58 8.88 -21.02 18.49
C GLN A 58 9.03 -20.17 17.24
N ASN A 59 10.18 -20.33 16.58
CA ASN A 59 10.53 -19.60 15.38
C ASN A 59 9.89 -20.22 14.14
N GLU A 60 9.49 -19.39 13.18
CA GLU A 60 9.01 -19.88 11.88
C GLU A 60 10.19 -20.27 10.96
N GLY A 61 9.96 -21.17 10.00
CA GLY A 61 10.94 -21.53 8.98
C GLY A 61 11.40 -20.32 8.15
N GLY A 62 12.68 -20.32 7.74
CA GLY A 62 13.37 -19.16 7.16
C GLY A 62 12.63 -18.47 6.01
N LEU A 63 12.10 -19.23 5.04
CA LEU A 63 11.41 -18.64 3.88
C LEU A 63 10.09 -17.95 4.26
N LYS A 64 9.31 -18.54 5.19
CA LYS A 64 8.05 -17.96 5.68
C LYS A 64 8.32 -16.67 6.46
N ARG A 65 9.35 -16.68 7.30
CA ARG A 65 9.81 -15.52 8.08
C ARG A 65 10.22 -14.36 7.18
N ILE A 66 11.04 -14.60 6.16
CA ILE A 66 11.44 -13.57 5.21
C ILE A 66 10.23 -13.05 4.42
N THR A 67 9.33 -13.94 3.99
CA THR A 67 8.11 -13.53 3.26
C THR A 67 7.22 -12.62 4.11
N LYS A 68 7.00 -12.96 5.38
CA LYS A 68 6.28 -12.08 6.32
C LYS A 68 7.00 -10.75 6.49
N ALA A 69 8.33 -10.76 6.62
CA ALA A 69 9.11 -9.53 6.76
C ALA A 69 8.98 -8.62 5.54
N THR A 70 8.96 -9.18 4.32
CA THR A 70 8.71 -8.43 3.08
C THR A 70 7.29 -7.84 3.05
N VAL A 71 6.27 -8.59 3.48
CA VAL A 71 4.91 -8.06 3.65
C VAL A 71 4.89 -6.90 4.64
N SER A 72 5.47 -7.05 5.84
CA SER A 72 5.55 -5.99 6.86
C SER A 72 6.21 -4.72 6.33
N THR A 73 7.28 -4.88 5.54
CA THR A 73 8.03 -3.75 4.96
C THR A 73 7.22 -2.97 3.94
N THR A 74 6.15 -3.55 3.39
CA THR A 74 5.22 -2.83 2.50
C THR A 74 4.61 -1.61 3.19
N ALA A 75 4.37 -1.66 4.51
CA ALA A 75 3.91 -0.50 5.27
C ALA A 75 4.87 0.68 5.15
N VAL A 76 6.18 0.42 5.33
CA VAL A 76 7.23 1.45 5.23
C VAL A 76 7.29 2.03 3.83
N VAL A 77 7.21 1.19 2.81
CA VAL A 77 7.27 1.65 1.41
C VAL A 77 6.06 2.54 1.07
N ILE A 78 4.89 2.21 1.60
CA ILE A 78 3.70 3.08 1.49
C ILE A 78 3.94 4.40 2.24
N SER A 79 4.46 4.36 3.47
CA SER A 79 4.79 5.57 4.25
C SER A 79 5.79 6.48 3.53
N THR A 80 6.82 5.90 2.89
CA THR A 80 7.79 6.62 2.07
C THR A 80 7.11 7.39 0.94
N GLY A 81 6.03 6.86 0.37
CA GLY A 81 5.23 7.56 -0.63
C GLY A 81 4.63 8.90 -0.14
N ALA A 82 4.25 9.01 1.14
CA ALA A 82 3.70 10.26 1.70
C ALA A 82 4.76 11.36 1.86
N VAL A 83 5.99 10.95 2.18
CA VAL A 83 7.14 11.84 2.43
C VAL A 83 8.09 11.95 1.24
N LEU A 84 7.71 11.37 0.10
CA LEU A 84 8.51 11.32 -1.11
C LEU A 84 8.93 12.74 -1.54
N GLY A 85 10.22 12.91 -1.83
CA GLY A 85 10.81 14.20 -2.23
C GLY A 85 11.04 15.21 -1.10
N LYS A 86 10.67 14.89 0.15
CA LYS A 86 10.84 15.78 1.33
C LYS A 86 11.90 15.29 2.32
N THR A 87 12.31 14.04 2.20
CA THR A 87 13.22 13.37 3.12
C THR A 87 14.55 13.03 2.45
N ASN A 88 15.61 13.00 3.26
CA ASN A 88 16.92 12.49 2.86
C ASN A 88 17.06 10.98 3.23
N PRO A 89 18.09 10.28 2.73
CA PRO A 89 18.26 8.85 2.99
C PRO A 89 18.37 8.49 4.47
N VAL A 90 19.03 9.33 5.29
CA VAL A 90 19.19 9.09 6.73
C VAL A 90 17.85 9.17 7.45
N GLN A 91 17.01 10.15 7.09
CA GLN A 91 15.65 10.27 7.62
C GLN A 91 14.78 9.07 7.22
N LEU A 92 14.92 8.57 5.99
CA LEU A 92 14.21 7.38 5.52
C LEU A 92 14.66 6.10 6.24
N ILE A 93 15.96 5.94 6.49
CA ILE A 93 16.51 4.85 7.31
C ILE A 93 15.93 4.90 8.72
N LEU A 94 15.96 6.07 9.37
CA LEU A 94 15.41 6.24 10.71
C LEU A 94 13.91 5.93 10.76
N MET A 95 13.15 6.47 9.80
CA MET A 95 11.71 6.21 9.66
C MET A 95 11.45 4.71 9.52
N THR A 96 12.21 4.01 8.67
CA THR A 96 12.09 2.56 8.46
C THR A 96 12.24 1.77 9.76
N VAL A 97 13.28 2.05 10.54
CA VAL A 97 13.55 1.35 11.80
C VAL A 97 12.41 1.59 12.81
N VAL A 98 12.02 2.87 12.99
CA VAL A 98 10.97 3.25 13.95
C VAL A 98 9.62 2.65 13.53
N GLU A 99 9.27 2.78 12.25
CA GLU A 99 8.00 2.32 11.72
C GLU A 99 7.82 0.81 11.84
N ILE A 100 8.86 0.02 11.55
CA ILE A 100 8.83 -1.44 11.73
C ILE A 100 8.59 -1.80 13.20
N ILE A 101 9.28 -1.15 14.14
CA ILE A 101 9.07 -1.40 15.57
C ILE A 101 7.62 -1.10 15.97
N VAL A 102 7.10 0.06 15.59
CA VAL A 102 5.73 0.48 15.89
C VAL A 102 4.71 -0.46 15.23
N PHE A 103 4.96 -0.89 13.99
CA PHE A 103 4.10 -1.84 13.28
C PHE A 103 3.99 -3.17 14.03
N TYR A 104 5.12 -3.73 14.47
CA TYR A 104 5.15 -4.98 15.24
C TYR A 104 4.50 -4.83 16.63
N MET A 105 4.70 -3.71 17.30
CA MET A 105 3.99 -3.41 18.56
C MET A 105 2.47 -3.35 18.34
N ASN A 106 2.02 -2.64 17.30
CA ASN A 106 0.60 -2.56 16.94
C ASN A 106 0.01 -3.95 16.64
N ARG A 107 0.73 -4.79 15.88
CA ARG A 107 0.33 -6.18 15.63
C ARG A 107 0.22 -7.00 16.91
N TRP A 108 1.20 -6.87 17.82
CA TRP A 108 1.19 -7.56 19.09
C TRP A 108 0.00 -7.14 19.96
N ILE A 109 -0.32 -5.84 20.02
CA ILE A 109 -1.50 -5.31 20.72
C ILE A 109 -2.79 -5.88 20.11
N ASN A 110 -2.95 -5.82 18.79
CA ASN A 110 -4.13 -6.32 18.09
C ASN A 110 -4.35 -7.82 18.31
N LYS A 111 -3.26 -8.60 18.33
CA LYS A 111 -3.33 -10.04 18.58
C LYS A 111 -3.64 -10.37 20.03
N THR A 112 -3.06 -9.63 20.97
CA THR A 112 -3.14 -9.95 22.41
C THR A 112 -4.44 -9.45 23.04
N PHE A 113 -4.86 -8.23 22.72
CA PHE A 113 -6.01 -7.59 23.34
C PHE A 113 -7.27 -7.68 22.49
N LEU A 114 -7.16 -7.47 21.17
CA LEU A 114 -8.31 -7.48 20.26
C LEU A 114 -8.58 -8.86 19.64
N GLN A 115 -7.72 -9.85 19.93
CA GLN A 115 -7.82 -11.22 19.40
C GLN A 115 -7.90 -11.29 17.87
N VAL A 116 -7.32 -10.31 17.17
CA VAL A 116 -7.31 -10.26 15.71
C VAL A 116 -6.33 -11.32 15.18
N PRO A 117 -6.75 -12.20 14.25
CA PRO A 117 -5.88 -13.20 13.64
C PRO A 117 -4.62 -12.59 13.00
N ASP A 118 -3.48 -13.28 13.13
CA ASP A 118 -2.16 -12.79 12.68
C ASP A 118 -2.12 -12.50 11.17
N ASN A 119 -2.82 -13.28 10.36
CA ASN A 119 -2.92 -13.06 8.91
C ASN A 119 -3.70 -11.79 8.56
N ILE A 120 -4.79 -11.50 9.26
CA ILE A 120 -5.56 -10.25 9.08
C ILE A 120 -4.73 -9.07 9.59
N SER A 121 -4.08 -9.23 10.75
CA SER A 121 -3.18 -8.23 11.33
C SER A 121 -2.06 -7.82 10.36
N MET A 122 -1.55 -8.77 9.57
CA MET A 122 -0.56 -8.51 8.53
C MET A 122 -1.12 -7.77 7.31
N MET A 123 -2.40 -7.91 6.99
CA MET A 123 -3.03 -7.17 5.89
C MET A 123 -3.31 -5.69 6.24
N HIS A 124 -3.07 -5.27 7.50
CA HIS A 124 -3.14 -3.88 7.92
C HIS A 124 -2.00 -3.00 7.36
N VAL A 125 -1.01 -3.58 6.65
CA VAL A 125 0.15 -2.83 6.12
C VAL A 125 -0.24 -1.59 5.30
N HIS A 126 -1.30 -1.69 4.49
CA HIS A 126 -1.77 -0.57 3.68
C HIS A 126 -2.35 0.57 4.52
N LEU A 127 -3.22 0.22 5.47
CA LEU A 127 -3.85 1.17 6.38
C LEU A 127 -2.80 1.82 7.28
N PHE A 128 -1.98 1.00 7.92
CA PHE A 128 -0.94 1.45 8.84
C PHE A 128 0.07 2.35 8.12
N GLY A 129 0.63 1.90 6.99
CA GLY A 129 1.62 2.69 6.23
C GLY A 129 1.05 4.00 5.71
N ALA A 130 -0.19 4.00 5.19
CA ALA A 130 -0.80 5.24 4.71
C ALA A 130 -0.93 6.28 5.84
N TYR A 131 -1.47 5.90 6.99
CA TYR A 131 -1.70 6.85 8.09
C TYR A 131 -0.41 7.20 8.86
N PHE A 132 0.52 6.26 9.00
CA PHE A 132 1.84 6.55 9.57
C PHE A 132 2.61 7.55 8.68
N GLY A 133 2.67 7.29 7.38
CA GLY A 133 3.29 8.20 6.41
C GLY A 133 2.66 9.59 6.40
N LEU A 134 1.33 9.69 6.47
CA LEU A 134 0.64 10.99 6.58
C LEU A 134 0.98 11.71 7.88
N ALA A 135 1.04 11.00 9.01
CA ALA A 135 1.43 11.58 10.29
C ALA A 135 2.86 12.13 10.25
N VAL A 136 3.81 11.39 9.65
CA VAL A 136 5.18 11.88 9.44
C VAL A 136 5.20 13.07 8.48
N SER A 137 4.46 12.98 7.37
CA SER A 137 4.38 14.04 6.36
C SER A 137 3.83 15.36 6.90
N SER A 138 2.92 15.32 7.88
CA SER A 138 2.38 16.51 8.56
C SER A 138 3.44 17.36 9.27
N ARG A 139 4.65 16.81 9.50
CA ARG A 139 5.78 17.53 10.11
C ARG A 139 6.68 18.22 9.09
N PHE A 140 6.47 17.98 7.80
CA PHE A 140 7.20 18.65 6.73
C PHE A 140 6.38 19.81 6.18
N SER A 141 7.06 20.92 5.88
CA SER A 141 6.43 22.06 5.23
C SER A 141 5.95 21.71 3.82
N GLU A 142 4.89 22.37 3.39
CA GLU A 142 4.40 22.25 2.02
C GLU A 142 5.48 22.77 1.04
N PRO A 143 5.86 21.97 0.02
CA PRO A 143 6.74 22.45 -1.02
C PRO A 143 6.10 23.63 -1.77
N SER A 144 6.89 24.64 -2.16
CA SER A 144 6.38 25.76 -2.96
C SER A 144 5.64 25.27 -4.21
N PRO A 145 4.45 25.81 -4.53
CA PRO A 145 3.68 25.42 -5.73
C PRO A 145 4.41 25.74 -7.05
N ARG A 146 5.46 26.58 -7.00
CA ARG A 146 6.36 26.87 -8.15
C ARG A 146 7.52 25.86 -8.27
N SER A 147 7.60 24.86 -7.40
CA SER A 147 8.69 23.88 -7.40
C SER A 147 8.52 22.88 -8.55
N GLU A 148 9.38 22.99 -9.56
CA GLU A 148 9.51 21.97 -10.62
C GLU A 148 9.83 20.55 -10.10
N LYS A 149 10.20 20.41 -8.82
CA LYS A 149 10.54 19.12 -8.20
C LYS A 149 9.35 18.16 -8.12
N ASN A 150 8.12 18.68 -8.13
CA ASN A 150 6.89 17.89 -8.03
C ASN A 150 6.24 17.58 -9.39
N ALA A 151 6.81 18.08 -10.50
CA ALA A 151 6.29 17.80 -11.83
C ALA A 151 6.63 16.38 -12.28
N SER A 152 5.76 15.79 -13.11
CA SER A 152 6.07 14.56 -13.84
C SER A 152 6.51 14.85 -15.28
N THR A 153 6.98 13.82 -15.97
CA THR A 153 7.29 13.81 -17.40
C THR A 153 6.70 12.55 -18.02
N PRO A 154 6.47 12.51 -19.34
CA PRO A 154 5.99 11.29 -20.00
C PRO A 154 6.84 10.05 -19.68
N LYS A 155 8.17 10.20 -19.56
CA LYS A 155 9.06 9.10 -19.17
C LYS A 155 8.85 8.65 -17.74
N SER A 156 8.73 9.59 -16.79
CA SER A 156 8.52 9.25 -15.38
C SER A 156 7.11 8.67 -15.15
N ASP A 157 6.10 9.14 -15.87
CA ASP A 157 4.75 8.58 -15.83
C ASP A 157 4.70 7.14 -16.38
N LEU A 158 5.42 6.86 -17.48
CA LEU A 158 5.54 5.51 -18.02
C LEU A 158 6.24 4.55 -17.05
N LEU A 159 7.32 4.99 -16.39
CA LEU A 159 7.98 4.19 -15.35
C LEU A 159 7.05 3.97 -14.14
N SER A 160 6.31 4.99 -13.72
CA SER A 160 5.31 4.86 -12.66
C SER A 160 4.24 3.83 -13.01
N MET A 161 3.71 3.89 -14.24
CA MET A 161 2.73 2.92 -14.74
C MET A 161 3.30 1.50 -14.84
N LEU A 162 4.59 1.34 -15.17
CA LEU A 162 5.24 0.03 -15.10
C LEU A 162 5.17 -0.52 -13.66
N GLY A 163 5.44 0.31 -12.66
CA GLY A 163 5.25 -0.05 -11.25
C GLY A 163 3.82 -0.48 -10.93
N THR A 164 2.82 0.30 -11.36
CA THR A 164 1.41 -0.07 -11.23
C THR A 164 1.09 -1.44 -11.84
N LEU A 165 1.62 -1.76 -13.02
CA LEU A 165 1.38 -3.06 -13.66
C LEU A 165 2.01 -4.21 -12.87
N PHE A 166 3.24 -4.04 -12.37
CA PHE A 166 3.87 -5.03 -11.47
C PHE A 166 3.03 -5.23 -10.20
N LEU A 167 2.58 -4.14 -9.57
CA LEU A 167 1.70 -4.23 -8.41
C LEU A 167 0.42 -4.99 -8.75
N TRP A 168 -0.26 -4.63 -9.84
CA TRP A 168 -1.52 -5.24 -10.26
C TRP A 168 -1.37 -6.76 -10.52
N VAL A 169 -0.33 -7.17 -11.24
CA VAL A 169 -0.08 -8.57 -11.61
C VAL A 169 0.23 -9.44 -10.38
N PHE A 170 1.04 -8.93 -9.44
CA PHE A 170 1.50 -9.72 -8.30
C PHE A 170 0.63 -9.59 -7.04
N TRP A 171 -0.36 -8.70 -7.04
CA TRP A 171 -1.27 -8.51 -5.90
C TRP A 171 -2.02 -9.78 -5.47
N PRO A 172 -2.54 -10.64 -6.38
CA PRO A 172 -3.19 -11.88 -5.97
C PRO A 172 -2.25 -12.79 -5.17
N SER A 173 -0.97 -12.85 -5.53
CA SER A 173 0.06 -13.56 -4.75
C SER A 173 0.28 -12.90 -3.39
N PHE A 174 0.32 -11.56 -3.34
CA PHE A 174 0.47 -10.82 -2.09
C PHE A 174 -0.66 -11.07 -1.09
N ASN A 175 -1.92 -10.97 -1.52
CA ASN A 175 -3.06 -11.21 -0.65
C ASN A 175 -3.19 -12.70 -0.25
N SER A 176 -2.74 -13.63 -1.11
CA SER A 176 -2.86 -15.07 -0.84
C SER A 176 -1.70 -15.66 -0.02
N VAL A 177 -0.57 -14.96 0.11
CA VAL A 177 0.65 -15.54 0.71
C VAL A 177 0.47 -15.96 2.17
N LEU A 178 -0.38 -15.24 2.91
CA LEU A 178 -0.76 -15.53 4.30
C LEU A 178 -2.21 -16.01 4.45
N ALA A 179 -2.92 -16.22 3.33
CA ALA A 179 -4.30 -16.69 3.34
C ALA A 179 -4.40 -18.17 3.70
N VAL A 180 -5.50 -18.54 4.36
CA VAL A 180 -5.81 -19.94 4.65
C VAL A 180 -6.25 -20.66 3.37
N ASN A 181 -7.13 -20.04 2.59
CA ASN A 181 -7.54 -20.53 1.28
C ASN A 181 -6.91 -19.68 0.17
N LYS A 182 -5.74 -20.10 -0.30
CA LYS A 182 -4.96 -19.36 -1.29
C LYS A 182 -5.68 -19.18 -2.62
N SER A 183 -6.36 -20.23 -3.10
CA SER A 183 -7.09 -20.15 -4.37
C SER A 183 -8.19 -19.11 -4.31
N LYS A 184 -8.94 -19.08 -3.19
CA LYS A 184 -9.96 -18.06 -2.92
C LYS A 184 -9.41 -16.65 -2.88
N ALA A 185 -8.34 -16.44 -2.13
CA ALA A 185 -7.66 -15.15 -2.08
C ALA A 185 -7.22 -14.66 -3.48
N ILE A 186 -6.70 -15.57 -4.32
CA ILE A 186 -6.24 -15.26 -5.68
C ILE A 186 -7.40 -14.79 -6.55
N TYR A 187 -8.47 -15.58 -6.72
CA TYR A 187 -9.54 -15.19 -7.65
C TYR A 187 -10.33 -13.98 -7.14
N ASN A 188 -10.58 -13.85 -5.84
CA ASN A 188 -11.25 -12.67 -5.28
C ASN A 188 -10.42 -11.40 -5.51
N THR A 189 -9.11 -11.47 -5.26
CA THR A 189 -8.21 -10.34 -5.51
C THR A 189 -8.18 -9.97 -7.00
N TYR A 190 -8.10 -10.95 -7.88
CA TYR A 190 -8.11 -10.72 -9.32
C TYR A 190 -9.40 -10.03 -9.79
N PHE A 191 -10.57 -10.53 -9.39
CA PHE A 191 -11.85 -9.94 -9.81
C PHE A 191 -12.04 -8.53 -9.24
N ALA A 192 -11.64 -8.28 -7.99
CA ALA A 192 -11.67 -6.94 -7.41
C ALA A 192 -10.78 -5.97 -8.19
N LEU A 193 -9.55 -6.37 -8.52
CA LEU A 193 -8.62 -5.58 -9.33
C LEU A 193 -9.12 -5.33 -10.74
N ALA A 194 -9.74 -6.32 -11.39
CA ALA A 194 -10.30 -6.18 -12.73
C ALA A 194 -11.43 -5.14 -12.76
N VAL A 195 -12.37 -5.21 -11.80
CA VAL A 195 -13.45 -4.22 -11.68
C VAL A 195 -12.91 -2.84 -11.30
N SER A 196 -11.93 -2.79 -10.40
CA SER A 196 -11.24 -1.55 -10.03
C SER A 196 -10.60 -0.89 -11.24
N ALA A 197 -9.97 -1.68 -12.12
CA ALA A 197 -9.34 -1.17 -13.33
C ALA A 197 -10.36 -0.59 -14.31
N VAL A 198 -11.41 -1.34 -14.67
CA VAL A 198 -12.47 -0.86 -15.57
C VAL A 198 -13.09 0.43 -15.02
N THR A 199 -13.40 0.44 -13.72
CA THR A 199 -13.98 1.61 -13.03
C THR A 199 -13.04 2.81 -13.08
N ALA A 200 -11.74 2.62 -12.88
CA ALA A 200 -10.74 3.68 -12.93
C ALA A 200 -10.69 4.36 -14.30
N PHE A 201 -10.71 3.59 -15.39
CA PHE A 201 -10.73 4.15 -16.74
C PHE A 201 -12.03 4.90 -17.02
N VAL A 202 -13.19 4.33 -16.68
CA VAL A 202 -14.50 4.98 -16.86
C VAL A 202 -14.57 6.29 -16.08
N LEU A 203 -14.27 6.25 -14.78
CA LEU A 203 -14.32 7.45 -13.94
C LEU A 203 -13.27 8.48 -14.34
N SER A 204 -12.12 8.06 -14.88
CA SER A 204 -11.14 9.02 -15.37
C SER A 204 -11.69 9.87 -16.51
N VAL A 205 -12.45 9.29 -17.44
CA VAL A 205 -13.08 10.05 -18.53
C VAL A 205 -14.21 10.91 -17.97
N LEU A 206 -15.05 10.38 -17.08
CA LEU A 206 -16.21 11.11 -16.55
C LEU A 206 -15.84 12.28 -15.63
N THR A 207 -14.68 12.23 -14.97
CA THR A 207 -14.23 13.28 -14.02
C THR A 207 -13.29 14.31 -14.65
N THR A 208 -12.95 14.16 -15.94
CA THR A 208 -12.08 15.09 -16.68
C THR A 208 -12.91 15.97 -17.60
N LYS A 209 -12.61 17.27 -17.64
CA LYS A 209 -13.39 18.24 -18.43
C LYS A 209 -13.27 18.00 -19.93
N ASP A 210 -12.16 17.43 -20.37
CA ASP A 210 -11.84 17.12 -21.76
C ASP A 210 -12.11 15.66 -22.15
N GLY A 211 -12.65 14.85 -21.23
CA GLY A 211 -12.96 13.44 -21.47
C GLY A 211 -11.73 12.56 -21.72
N LYS A 212 -10.53 13.01 -21.35
CA LYS A 212 -9.28 12.27 -21.56
C LYS A 212 -8.84 11.50 -20.34
N PHE A 213 -8.11 10.41 -20.55
CA PHE A 213 -7.53 9.66 -19.45
C PHE A 213 -6.48 10.48 -18.70
N ARG A 214 -6.59 10.51 -17.37
CA ARG A 214 -5.57 11.04 -16.47
C ARG A 214 -4.86 9.88 -15.81
N MET A 215 -3.55 9.74 -16.08
CA MET A 215 -2.73 8.69 -15.48
C MET A 215 -2.70 8.81 -13.96
N THR A 216 -2.85 9.99 -13.37
CA THR A 216 -2.97 10.16 -11.91
C THR A 216 -4.19 9.43 -11.32
N HIS A 217 -5.30 9.31 -12.06
CA HIS A 217 -6.45 8.52 -11.62
C HIS A 217 -6.17 7.02 -11.80
N ILE A 218 -5.70 6.62 -12.99
CA ILE A 218 -5.50 5.22 -13.37
C ILE A 218 -4.40 4.58 -12.49
N HIS A 219 -3.27 5.24 -12.33
CA HIS A 219 -2.09 4.80 -11.59
C HIS A 219 -2.43 4.21 -10.21
N SER A 220 -3.33 4.87 -9.49
CA SER A 220 -3.76 4.49 -8.15
C SER A 220 -5.04 3.66 -8.15
N ALA A 221 -6.07 4.07 -8.89
CA ALA A 221 -7.40 3.49 -8.76
C ALA A 221 -7.51 2.07 -9.33
N VAL A 222 -6.63 1.65 -10.24
CA VAL A 222 -6.61 0.26 -10.73
C VAL A 222 -6.19 -0.74 -9.64
N LEU A 223 -5.50 -0.27 -8.58
CA LEU A 223 -4.97 -1.09 -7.49
C LEU A 223 -5.90 -1.14 -6.27
N ALA A 224 -6.84 -0.20 -6.17
CA ALA A 224 -7.64 0.03 -4.98
C ALA A 224 -8.44 -1.21 -4.54
N GLY A 225 -8.99 -1.97 -5.49
CA GLY A 225 -9.70 -3.21 -5.20
C GLY A 225 -8.82 -4.26 -4.50
N GLY A 226 -7.56 -4.38 -4.90
CA GLY A 226 -6.60 -5.29 -4.29
C GLY A 226 -6.29 -4.93 -2.83
N VAL A 227 -6.20 -3.64 -2.53
CA VAL A 227 -6.06 -3.14 -1.15
C VAL A 227 -7.29 -3.48 -0.32
N ALA A 228 -8.49 -3.18 -0.82
CA ALA A 228 -9.73 -3.34 -0.07
C ALA A 228 -10.03 -4.80 0.28
N VAL A 229 -9.86 -5.71 -0.68
CA VAL A 229 -10.14 -7.14 -0.45
C VAL A 229 -9.06 -7.84 0.38
N GLY A 230 -7.86 -7.28 0.49
CA GLY A 230 -6.78 -7.87 1.30
C GLY A 230 -7.18 -8.01 2.77
N TYR A 231 -7.90 -7.03 3.32
CA TYR A 231 -8.37 -7.06 4.70
C TYR A 231 -9.57 -8.00 4.90
N ALA A 232 -10.47 -8.04 3.93
CA ALA A 232 -11.72 -8.81 3.99
C ALA A 232 -11.61 -10.23 3.42
N GLU A 233 -10.41 -10.66 2.98
CA GLU A 233 -10.18 -11.89 2.21
C GLU A 233 -10.85 -13.12 2.82
N ARG A 234 -10.71 -13.28 4.15
CA ARG A 234 -11.22 -14.46 4.86
C ARG A 234 -12.75 -14.55 4.77
N SER A 235 -13.42 -13.41 4.93
CA SER A 235 -14.89 -13.31 4.99
C SER A 235 -15.57 -13.21 3.63
N ILE A 236 -14.82 -12.92 2.56
CA ILE A 236 -15.39 -12.96 1.20
C ILE A 236 -15.57 -14.42 0.77
N GLU A 237 -16.81 -14.88 0.72
CA GLU A 237 -17.18 -16.21 0.24
C GLU A 237 -17.39 -16.22 -1.27
N TYR A 238 -18.08 -15.22 -1.81
CA TYR A 238 -18.49 -15.15 -3.21
C TYR A 238 -17.71 -14.09 -4.01
N PRO A 239 -17.28 -14.39 -5.25
CA PRO A 239 -16.53 -13.44 -6.09
C PRO A 239 -17.21 -12.10 -6.35
N TRP A 240 -18.55 -12.07 -6.42
CA TRP A 240 -19.29 -10.84 -6.68
C TRP A 240 -19.14 -9.81 -5.55
N ILE A 241 -18.92 -10.24 -4.31
CA ILE A 241 -18.62 -9.34 -3.17
C ILE A 241 -17.28 -8.66 -3.41
N ALA A 242 -16.25 -9.41 -3.86
CA ALA A 242 -14.96 -8.85 -4.20
C ALA A 242 -15.05 -7.84 -5.35
N MET A 243 -15.90 -8.12 -6.36
CA MET A 243 -16.17 -7.19 -7.47
C MET A 243 -16.80 -5.88 -6.98
N ILE A 244 -17.79 -5.94 -6.08
CA ILE A 244 -18.39 -4.73 -5.47
C ILE A 244 -17.35 -3.93 -4.69
N LEU A 245 -16.51 -4.59 -3.89
CA LEU A 245 -15.43 -3.91 -3.17
C LEU A 245 -14.44 -3.25 -4.14
N GLY A 246 -14.11 -3.90 -5.26
CA GLY A 246 -13.29 -3.31 -6.32
C GLY A 246 -13.89 -2.03 -6.92
N LEU A 247 -15.20 -2.05 -7.23
CA LEU A 247 -15.94 -0.90 -7.73
C LEU A 247 -15.89 0.26 -6.73
N LEU A 248 -16.29 0.00 -5.48
CA LEU A 248 -16.35 1.02 -4.42
C LEU A 248 -14.95 1.59 -4.12
N ALA A 249 -13.94 0.73 -4.03
CA ALA A 249 -12.56 1.16 -3.76
C ALA A 249 -12.04 2.09 -4.88
N SER A 250 -12.28 1.76 -6.15
CA SER A 250 -11.90 2.61 -7.27
C SER A 250 -12.63 3.95 -7.26
N VAL A 251 -13.93 3.96 -6.98
CA VAL A 251 -14.72 5.21 -6.86
C VAL A 251 -14.12 6.10 -5.77
N ILE A 252 -13.90 5.53 -4.58
CA ILE A 252 -13.30 6.23 -3.43
C ILE A 252 -11.92 6.79 -3.80
N THR A 253 -11.11 6.02 -4.52
CA THR A 253 -9.75 6.44 -4.91
C THR A 253 -9.77 7.62 -5.88
N VAL A 254 -10.60 7.56 -6.94
CA VAL A 254 -10.71 8.65 -7.92
C VAL A 254 -11.31 9.91 -7.29
N LEU A 255 -12.41 9.79 -6.56
CA LEU A 255 -13.02 10.92 -5.86
C LEU A 255 -12.09 11.49 -4.79
N GLY A 256 -11.39 10.63 -4.05
CA GLY A 256 -10.38 11.02 -3.07
C GLY A 256 -9.26 11.84 -3.69
N SER A 257 -8.74 11.42 -4.85
CA SER A 257 -7.71 12.18 -5.57
C SER A 257 -8.17 13.58 -5.99
N CYS A 258 -9.47 13.75 -6.30
CA CYS A 258 -10.04 15.04 -6.67
C CYS A 258 -10.34 15.93 -5.45
N CYS A 259 -10.96 15.36 -4.42
CA CYS A 259 -11.52 16.09 -3.28
C CYS A 259 -10.50 16.30 -2.16
N LEU A 260 -9.74 15.27 -1.77
CA LEU A 260 -8.80 15.38 -0.64
C LEU A 260 -7.70 16.40 -0.92
N GLN A 261 -7.16 16.35 -2.14
CA GLN A 261 -6.09 17.25 -2.54
C GLN A 261 -6.52 18.71 -2.59
N ARG A 262 -7.80 18.98 -2.89
CA ARG A 262 -8.34 20.34 -2.98
C ARG A 262 -8.96 20.86 -1.69
N CYS A 263 -9.60 20.00 -0.90
CA CYS A 263 -10.42 20.40 0.23
C CYS A 263 -9.75 20.09 1.57
N LEU A 264 -9.22 18.88 1.75
CA LEU A 264 -8.80 18.40 3.06
C LEU A 264 -7.34 18.75 3.38
N TYR A 265 -6.43 18.58 2.42
CA TYR A 265 -5.01 18.83 2.64
C TYR A 265 -4.65 20.28 2.96
N PRO A 266 -5.24 21.30 2.30
CA PRO A 266 -5.00 22.69 2.69
C PRO A 266 -5.49 23.00 4.11
N ALA A 267 -6.63 22.44 4.51
CA ALA A 267 -7.20 22.64 5.84
C ALA A 267 -6.38 21.96 6.94
N LEU A 268 -5.89 20.73 6.69
CA LEU A 268 -5.08 19.97 7.64
C LEU A 268 -3.58 20.29 7.60
N LYS A 269 -3.14 21.09 6.62
CA LYS A 269 -1.71 21.36 6.33
C LYS A 269 -0.90 20.07 6.15
N ILE A 270 -1.51 19.04 5.57
CA ILE A 270 -0.87 17.76 5.25
C ILE A 270 -0.61 17.71 3.75
N HIS A 271 0.63 17.42 3.35
CA HIS A 271 0.95 17.20 1.94
C HIS A 271 1.19 15.72 1.68
N ASP A 272 0.35 15.06 0.89
CA ASP A 272 0.57 13.67 0.49
C ASP A 272 1.24 13.63 -0.89
N SER A 273 2.54 13.36 -0.94
CA SER A 273 3.33 13.48 -2.18
C SER A 273 2.85 12.51 -3.28
N SER A 274 2.50 11.28 -2.91
CA SER A 274 2.14 10.21 -3.85
C SER A 274 0.66 9.81 -3.78
N GLY A 275 -0.14 10.51 -2.96
CA GLY A 275 -1.55 10.18 -2.80
C GLY A 275 -1.79 8.85 -2.07
N VAL A 276 -0.94 8.51 -1.11
CA VAL A 276 -1.02 7.24 -0.37
C VAL A 276 -2.33 7.12 0.40
N HIS A 277 -2.92 8.24 0.81
CA HIS A 277 -4.20 8.25 1.52
C HIS A 277 -5.32 7.71 0.64
N PHE A 278 -5.51 8.25 -0.57
CA PHE A 278 -6.58 7.77 -1.44
C PHE A 278 -6.23 6.45 -2.14
N THR A 279 -4.94 6.14 -2.33
CA THR A 279 -4.49 4.91 -2.99
C THR A 279 -4.54 3.69 -2.07
N PHE A 280 -4.10 3.83 -0.82
CA PHE A 280 -3.94 2.70 0.11
C PHE A 280 -4.76 2.90 1.39
N GLY A 281 -4.82 4.12 1.93
CA GLY A 281 -5.51 4.43 3.18
C GLY A 281 -7.03 4.20 3.10
N LEU A 282 -7.72 4.97 2.26
CA LEU A 282 -9.18 4.90 2.12
C LEU A 282 -9.68 3.53 1.62
N PRO A 283 -9.06 2.89 0.60
CA PRO A 283 -9.40 1.51 0.25
C PRO A 283 -9.15 0.52 1.40
N GLY A 284 -8.09 0.73 2.18
CA GLY A 284 -7.82 -0.05 3.39
C GLY A 284 -8.91 0.09 4.45
N VAL A 285 -9.42 1.31 4.67
CA VAL A 285 -10.58 1.57 5.56
C VAL A 285 -11.82 0.86 5.05
N LEU A 286 -12.11 0.95 3.74
CA LEU A 286 -13.23 0.22 3.13
C LEU A 286 -13.11 -1.29 3.39
N GLY A 287 -11.92 -1.87 3.19
CA GLY A 287 -11.67 -3.28 3.47
C GLY A 287 -11.90 -3.66 4.93
N ALA A 288 -11.46 -2.82 5.87
CA ALA A 288 -11.69 -3.02 7.29
C ALA A 288 -13.17 -2.97 7.66
N LEU A 289 -13.92 -2.00 7.13
CA LEU A 289 -15.37 -1.92 7.32
C LEU A 289 -16.10 -3.12 6.70
N ALA A 290 -15.70 -3.53 5.49
CA ALA A 290 -16.26 -4.70 4.82
C ALA A 290 -16.06 -5.98 5.64
N GLN A 291 -14.88 -6.17 6.24
CA GLN A 291 -14.60 -7.30 7.13
C GLN A 291 -15.55 -7.32 8.34
N VAL A 292 -15.82 -6.16 8.96
CA VAL A 292 -16.78 -6.09 10.08
C VAL A 292 -18.18 -6.45 9.60
N VAL A 293 -18.64 -5.87 8.49
CA VAL A 293 -19.98 -6.14 7.94
C VAL A 293 -20.15 -7.62 7.57
N LEU A 294 -19.18 -8.21 6.87
CA LEU A 294 -19.23 -9.62 6.45
C LEU A 294 -19.05 -10.62 7.61
N LEU A 295 -18.64 -10.17 8.80
CA LEU A 295 -18.63 -11.02 10.00
C LEU A 295 -19.97 -11.00 10.74
N LEU A 296 -20.79 -9.97 10.51
CA LEU A 296 -22.07 -9.78 11.19
C LEU A 296 -23.26 -10.38 10.43
N ILE A 297 -23.09 -10.64 9.13
CA ILE A 297 -24.07 -11.24 8.23
C ILE A 297 -23.71 -12.71 8.04
#